data_AF-A0A2H6GKX2-F1
#
_entry.id   AF-A0A2H6GKX2-F1
#
_cell.length_a   1.000
_cell.length_b   1.000
_cell.length_c   1.000
_cell.angle_alpha   90.00
_cell.angle_beta   90.00
_cell.angle_gamma   90.00
#
_symmetry.space_group_name_H-M   'P 1'
#
loop_
_entity.id
_entity.type
_entity.pdbx_description
1 polymer ?
#
loop_
_entity_poly.entity_id
_entity_poly.type
_entity_poly.pdbx_seq_one_letter_code
_entity_poly.pdbx_strand_id
1 'polypeptide(L)'
;MDIKAPLELYARLAGVKIDEEKILRSIHLIAGSGVPHEFRTTNVESLLSTRDIEKIRSLVPDGSSYRIQKFRKETAMEGLLR
;
A
#
# COMPACT_ATOMS: atom_id res chain seq x y z
N MET A 1 -5.97 5.77 2.61
CA MET A 1 -4.51 5.69 2.90
C MET A 1 -3.80 4.92 1.79
N ASP A 2 -2.55 5.28 1.47
CA ASP A 2 -1.72 4.52 0.52
C ASP A 2 -0.99 3.38 1.27
N ILE A 3 -1.32 2.12 0.97
CA ILE A 3 -0.68 0.93 1.54
C ILE A 3 0.40 0.50 0.55
N LYS A 4 1.65 0.74 0.91
CA LYS A 4 2.76 0.69 -0.06
C LYS A 4 3.21 -0.72 -0.44
N ALA A 5 3.07 -1.67 0.47
CA ALA A 5 3.63 -3.01 0.34
C ALA A 5 2.94 -3.95 1.35
N PRO A 6 3.09 -5.28 1.22
CA PRO A 6 2.84 -6.18 2.35
C PRO A 6 3.85 -5.89 3.48
N LEU A 7 3.50 -6.24 4.72
CA LEU A 7 4.25 -5.82 5.92
C LEU A 7 5.75 -6.18 5.82
N GLU A 8 6.05 -7.40 5.36
CA GLU A 8 7.41 -7.90 5.22
C GLU A 8 8.28 -7.16 4.20
N LEU A 9 7.66 -6.44 3.25
CA LEU A 9 8.35 -5.62 2.26
C LEU A 9 8.25 -4.11 2.57
N TYR A 10 7.47 -3.72 3.58
CA TYR A 10 7.09 -2.33 3.81
C TYR A 10 8.28 -1.44 4.10
N ALA A 11 9.20 -1.86 4.98
CA ALA A 11 10.40 -1.09 5.30
C ALA A 11 11.26 -0.84 4.05
N ARG A 12 11.45 -1.89 3.24
CA ARG A 12 12.26 -1.85 2.03
C ARG A 12 11.66 -0.90 0.99
N LEU A 13 10.35 -1.02 0.73
CA LEU A 13 9.70 -0.22 -0.32
C LEU A 13 9.35 1.20 0.14
N ALA A 14 9.19 1.43 1.45
CA ALA A 14 9.07 2.77 2.00
C ALA A 14 10.43 3.49 2.16
N GLY A 15 11.54 2.74 2.11
CA GLY A 15 12.90 3.28 2.24
C GLY A 15 13.25 3.75 3.66
N VAL A 16 12.46 3.37 4.66
CA VAL A 16 12.63 3.79 6.06
C VAL A 16 12.40 2.63 7.01
N LYS A 17 12.96 2.72 8.22
CA LYS A 17 12.53 1.82 9.31
C LYS A 17 11.05 2.07 9.60
N ILE A 18 10.30 1.01 9.74
CA ILE A 18 8.87 1.06 10.02
C ILE A 18 8.55 0.35 11.33
N ASP A 19 7.37 0.67 11.83
CA ASP A 19 6.72 0.04 12.95
C ASP A 19 5.42 -0.55 12.39
N GLU A 20 5.38 -1.88 12.23
CA GLU A 20 4.25 -2.58 11.60
C GLU A 20 2.95 -2.35 12.38
N GLU A 21 3.03 -2.28 13.71
CA GLU A 21 1.88 -2.05 14.57
C GLU A 21 1.25 -0.68 14.30
N LYS A 22 2.07 0.35 14.05
CA LYS A 22 1.55 1.67 13.68
C LYS A 22 0.83 1.66 12.34
N ILE A 23 1.35 0.93 11.35
CA ILE A 23 0.71 0.79 10.03
C ILE A 23 -0.67 0.12 10.20
N LEU A 24 -0.69 -1.02 10.89
CA LEU A 24 -1.93 -1.76 11.16
C LEU A 24 -2.92 -0.93 11.96
N ARG A 25 -2.46 -0.21 12.99
CA ARG A 25 -3.29 0.69 13.78
C ARG A 25 -3.88 1.81 12.95
N SER A 26 -3.10 2.44 12.05
CA SER A 26 -3.60 3.46 11.14
C SER A 26 -4.69 2.93 10.22
N ILE A 27 -4.53 1.71 9.69
CA ILE A 27 -5.55 1.07 8.87
C ILE A 27 -6.86 0.88 9.65
N HIS A 28 -6.79 0.32 10.86
CA HIS A 28 -7.97 0.10 11.70
C HIS A 28 -8.65 1.41 12.13
N LEU A 29 -7.86 2.43 12.47
CA LEU A 29 -8.39 3.75 12.82
C LEU A 29 -9.14 4.40 11.66
N ILE A 30 -8.61 4.31 10.44
CA ILE A 30 -9.26 4.87 9.25
C ILE A 30 -10.54 4.10 8.93
N ALA A 31 -10.48 2.75 8.93
CA ALA A 31 -11.63 1.91 8.63
C ALA A 31 -12.77 2.12 9.66
N GLY A 32 -12.43 2.24 10.94
CA GLY A 32 -13.38 2.47 12.03
C GLY A 32 -13.77 3.94 12.27
N SER A 33 -13.27 4.88 11.46
CA SER A 33 -13.44 6.32 11.73
C SER A 33 -14.87 6.85 11.49
N GLY A 34 -15.70 6.12 10.75
CA GLY A 34 -17.01 6.60 10.28
C GLY A 34 -16.93 7.66 9.17
N VAL A 35 -15.72 8.00 8.68
CA VAL A 35 -15.51 8.94 7.59
C VAL A 35 -15.36 8.18 6.27
N PRO A 36 -15.97 8.65 5.15
CA PRO A 36 -15.72 8.09 3.83
C PRO A 36 -14.22 8.05 3.51
N HIS A 37 -13.73 6.89 3.10
CA HIS A 37 -12.31 6.68 2.86
C HIS A 37 -12.06 5.68 1.72
N GLU A 38 -10.86 5.76 1.16
CA GLU A 38 -10.33 4.80 0.20
C GLU A 38 -8.91 4.40 0.60
N PHE A 39 -8.66 3.10 0.67
CA PHE A 39 -7.32 2.55 0.68
C PHE A 39 -6.85 2.35 -0.76
N ARG A 40 -5.56 2.56 -1.00
CA ARG A 40 -5.00 2.40 -2.34
C ARG A 40 -3.60 1.83 -2.30
N THR A 41 -3.18 1.26 -3.42
CA THR A 41 -1.81 0.77 -3.64
C THR A 41 -1.39 1.15 -5.04
N THR A 42 -0.20 1.71 -5.21
CA THR A 42 0.40 1.90 -6.54
C THR A 42 1.13 0.62 -6.95
N ASN A 43 0.62 -0.07 -7.97
CA ASN A 43 1.25 -1.31 -8.46
C ASN A 43 2.43 -0.98 -9.38
N VAL A 44 3.63 -1.13 -8.84
CA VAL A 44 4.89 -1.11 -9.59
C VAL A 44 5.30 -2.56 -9.83
N GLU A 45 5.05 -3.09 -11.03
CA GLU A 45 5.20 -4.52 -11.34
C GLU A 45 6.63 -5.07 -11.12
N SER A 46 7.65 -4.20 -11.15
CA SER A 46 9.04 -4.58 -10.85
C SER A 46 9.33 -4.72 -9.35
N LEU A 47 8.43 -4.23 -8.48
CA LEU A 47 8.60 -4.23 -7.02
C LEU A 47 7.55 -5.08 -6.29
N LEU A 48 6.38 -5.27 -6.89
CA LEU A 48 5.26 -6.01 -6.30
C LEU A 48 4.77 -7.07 -7.28
N SER A 49 4.73 -8.32 -6.81
CA SER A 49 4.08 -9.41 -7.51
C SER A 49 2.57 -9.42 -7.27
N THR A 50 1.81 -10.18 -8.06
CA THR A 50 0.37 -10.42 -7.81
C THR A 50 0.11 -10.94 -6.39
N ARG A 51 0.98 -11.82 -5.88
CA ARG A 51 0.89 -12.35 -4.52
C ARG A 51 1.09 -11.26 -3.46
N ASP A 52 1.96 -10.29 -3.72
CA ASP A 52 2.16 -9.16 -2.81
C ASP A 52 0.92 -8.26 -2.81
N ILE A 53 0.28 -8.05 -3.96
CA ILE A 53 -0.99 -7.33 -4.06
C ILE A 53 -2.10 -8.05 -3.27
N GLU A 54 -2.19 -9.37 -3.34
CA GLU A 54 -3.15 -10.17 -2.55
C GLU A 54 -2.91 -10.01 -1.04
N LYS A 55 -1.64 -10.05 -0.60
CA LYS A 55 -1.28 -9.78 0.79
C LYS A 55 -1.65 -8.37 1.22
N ILE A 56 -1.41 -7.36 0.37
CA ILE A 56 -1.83 -5.98 0.66
C ILE A 56 -3.35 -5.90 0.78
N ARG A 57 -4.10 -6.57 -0.11
CA ARG A 57 -5.56 -6.62 -0.05
C ARG A 57 -6.06 -7.19 1.28
N SER A 58 -5.36 -8.19 1.81
CA SER A 58 -5.68 -8.82 3.11
C SER A 58 -5.46 -7.90 4.31
N LEU A 59 -4.66 -6.84 4.16
CA LEU A 59 -4.50 -5.82 5.20
C LEU A 59 -5.68 -4.86 5.27
N VAL A 60 -6.48 -4.75 4.21
CA VAL A 60 -7.62 -3.82 4.15
C VAL A 60 -8.84 -4.46 4.80
N PRO A 61 -9.42 -3.84 5.86
CA PRO A 61 -10.60 -4.37 6.53
C PRO A 61 -11.79 -4.51 5.59
N ASP A 62 -12.60 -5.54 5.84
CA ASP A 62 -13.83 -5.78 5.08
C ASP A 62 -14.75 -4.55 5.11
N GLY A 63 -15.43 -4.31 3.98
CA GLY A 63 -16.29 -3.13 3.80
C GLY A 63 -15.55 -1.82 3.48
N SER A 64 -14.22 -1.77 3.61
CA SER A 64 -13.44 -0.60 3.18
C SER A 64 -13.20 -0.61 1.67
N SER A 65 -13.27 0.58 1.04
CA SER A 65 -12.92 0.73 -0.38
C SER A 65 -11.41 0.51 -0.57
N TYR A 66 -11.04 -0.26 -1.61
CA TYR A 66 -9.65 -0.50 -1.99
C TYR A 66 -9.44 -0.37 -3.49
N ARG A 67 -8.42 0.40 -3.89
CA ARG A 67 -8.08 0.65 -5.29
C ARG A 67 -6.62 0.35 -5.61
N ILE A 68 -6.40 -0.45 -6.65
CA ILE A 68 -5.08 -0.62 -7.26
C ILE A 68 -4.88 0.46 -8.32
N GLN A 69 -3.85 1.27 -8.15
CA GLN A 69 -3.47 2.32 -9.09
C GLN A 69 -2.33 1.83 -9.97
N LYS A 70 -2.46 2.01 -11.29
CA LYS A 70 -1.39 1.72 -12.24
C LYS A 70 -0.24 2.72 -12.06
N PHE A 71 0.99 2.22 -11.95
CA PHE A 71 2.18 3.07 -11.95
C PHE A 71 2.40 3.73 -13.32
N ARG A 72 2.75 5.02 -13.32
CA ARG A 72 3.07 5.81 -14.52
C ARG A 72 4.57 6.04 -14.57
N LYS A 73 5.25 5.23 -15.39
CA LYS A 73 6.73 5.24 -15.50
C LYS A 73 7.24 6.55 -16.09
N GLU A 74 6.46 7.19 -16.96
CA GLU A 74 6.84 8.39 -17.72
C GLU A 74 7.14 9.58 -16.79
N THR A 75 6.49 9.60 -15.61
CA THR A 75 6.64 10.67 -14.61
C THR A 75 7.46 10.25 -13.39
N ALA A 76 8.08 9.06 -13.42
CA ALA A 76 8.87 8.58 -12.29
C ALA A 76 10.11 9.47 -12.07
N MET A 77 10.37 9.83 -10.81
CA MET A 77 11.56 10.60 -10.44
C MET A 77 12.83 9.74 -10.41
N GLU A 78 12.69 8.47 -10.03
CA GLU A 78 13.78 7.50 -10.05
C GLU A 78 13.99 6.96 -11.47
N GLY A 79 15.18 7.18 -12.04
CA GLY A 79 15.49 6.77 -13.41
C GLY A 79 15.38 5.25 -13.64
N LEU A 80 15.68 4.46 -12.61
CA LEU A 80 15.60 2.99 -12.62
C LEU A 80 14.17 2.43 -12.70
N LEU A 81 13.15 3.28 -12.47
CA LEU A 81 11.74 2.89 -12.55
C LEU A 81 11.07 3.34 -13.87
N ARG A 82 11.79 4.07 -14.73
CA ARG A 82 11.33 4.48 -16.06
C ARG A 82 11.39 3.32 -17.05
#